data_AF-A0A2D4KC07-F1
#
_entry.id   AF-A0A2D4KC07-F1
#
_cell.length_a   1.000
_cell.length_b   1.000
_cell.length_c   1.000
_cell.angle_alpha   90.00
_cell.angle_beta   90.00
_cell.angle_gamma   90.00
#
_symmetry.space_group_name_H-M   'P 1'
#
loop_
_entity.id
_entity.type
_entity.pdbx_description
1 polymer ?
#
loop_
_entity_poly.entity_id
_entity_poly.type
_entity_poly.pdbx_seq_one_letter_code
_entity_poly.pdbx_strand_id
1 'polypeptide(L)'
;IDFSCVILITLKFLTFQTVNVIVQGEGSESIPVKVLNCDTISQVKEKIIDQVYRNLPYSQWPKPDSVVLEWRPGSTAQILSDLDLTSQREGRWKRINTLMHYNVRDGATLILSQMGISQQPEDHQQDMPEERHALLEEENKTWHLVRPVDEVDEGKSKRGSMKEKERTKAITEIYLTRLLSVKGTLQQFVDNFFHSVLDSHHVVPPAVKYFFDFLDEQAEKHDIKDEDTIHIWKTNSLPLRFWVNILKNPHFIFDVHVHEVVDASLSVIAQTFMDACTRTEHKLSRDSPSNKLLYAKRSLHIRKWWKIIIEVFARWYK
;
A
#
# COMPACT_ATOMS: atom_id res chain seq x y z
N ILE A 1 -1.72 -0.49 5.34
CA ILE A 1 -1.31 -1.42 6.43
C ILE A 1 0.15 -1.75 6.18
N ASP A 2 1.07 -1.06 6.86
CA ASP A 2 2.51 -1.33 6.80
C ASP A 2 2.78 -2.84 6.91
N PHE A 3 3.61 -3.39 6.03
CA PHE A 3 3.93 -4.82 5.99
C PHE A 3 4.45 -5.30 7.35
N SER A 4 5.09 -4.42 8.11
CA SER A 4 5.50 -4.64 9.50
C SER A 4 4.32 -4.95 10.43
N CYS A 5 3.19 -4.24 10.29
CA CYS A 5 1.96 -4.50 11.04
C CYS A 5 1.37 -5.88 10.73
N VAL A 6 1.36 -6.31 9.47
CA VAL A 6 0.82 -7.62 9.08
C VAL A 6 1.58 -8.74 9.79
N ILE A 7 2.91 -8.67 9.83
CA ILE A 7 3.78 -9.68 10.46
C ILE A 7 3.44 -9.83 11.95
N LEU A 8 3.25 -8.70 12.64
CA LEU A 8 2.86 -8.66 14.04
C LEU A 8 1.41 -9.11 14.30
N ILE A 9 0.47 -8.82 13.38
CA ILE A 9 -0.91 -9.35 13.42
C ILE A 9 -0.94 -10.89 13.47
N THR A 10 0.04 -11.59 12.90
CA THR A 10 0.10 -13.07 13.00
C THR A 10 0.73 -13.59 14.28
N LEU A 11 1.73 -12.87 14.80
CA LEU A 11 2.68 -13.47 15.72
C LEU A 11 2.53 -13.04 17.18
N LYS A 12 1.73 -12.00 17.50
CA LYS A 12 1.39 -11.65 18.90
C LYS A 12 0.05 -10.90 19.01
N PHE A 13 -0.92 -11.45 19.75
CA PHE A 13 -2.01 -10.77 20.48
C PHE A 13 -2.38 -9.32 20.06
N LEU A 14 -2.80 -9.08 18.82
CA LEU A 14 -3.38 -7.80 18.42
C LEU A 14 -4.90 -7.89 18.51
N THR A 15 -5.50 -6.97 19.27
CA THR A 15 -6.95 -6.90 19.43
C THR A 15 -7.49 -5.73 18.62
N PHE A 16 -8.52 -6.01 17.83
CA PHE A 16 -9.32 -4.95 17.22
C PHE A 16 -10.06 -4.19 18.31
N GLN A 17 -10.16 -2.88 18.14
CA GLN A 17 -10.96 -2.00 18.98
C GLN A 17 -11.85 -1.14 18.08
N THR A 18 -13.07 -0.89 18.53
CA THR A 18 -13.97 0.09 17.96
C THR A 18 -13.90 1.33 18.85
N VAL A 19 -13.53 2.46 18.27
CA VAL A 19 -13.57 3.76 18.95
C VAL A 19 -14.72 4.58 18.39
N ASN A 20 -15.39 5.35 19.23
CA ASN A 20 -16.45 6.27 18.84
C ASN A 20 -15.83 7.65 18.68
N VAL A 21 -15.95 8.25 17.50
CA VAL A 21 -15.31 9.54 17.21
C VAL A 21 -16.35 10.63 17.04
N ILE A 22 -16.16 11.74 17.75
CA ILE A 22 -16.95 12.96 17.60
C ILE A 22 -16.10 13.99 16.88
N VAL A 23 -16.55 14.48 15.73
CA VAL A 23 -15.84 15.50 14.96
C VAL A 23 -16.33 16.87 15.42
N GLN A 24 -15.44 17.67 16.00
CA GLN A 24 -15.81 18.97 16.52
C GLN A 24 -16.09 19.95 15.37
N GLY A 25 -17.33 20.45 15.29
CA GLY A 25 -17.77 21.43 14.28
C GLY A 25 -18.71 20.88 13.20
N GLU A 26 -18.86 19.55 13.07
CA GLU A 26 -19.69 18.92 12.02
C GLU A 26 -20.98 18.25 12.53
N GLY A 27 -21.36 18.51 13.80
CA GLY A 27 -22.54 17.91 14.43
C GLY A 27 -22.18 16.86 15.48
N SER A 28 -23.12 16.54 16.36
CA SER A 28 -22.87 15.81 17.62
C SER A 28 -22.92 14.28 17.53
N GLU A 29 -23.12 13.71 16.34
CA GLU A 29 -23.21 12.26 16.21
C GLU A 29 -21.82 11.62 16.20
N SER A 30 -21.65 10.61 17.06
CA SER A 30 -20.42 9.85 17.11
C SER A 30 -20.36 8.83 15.98
N ILE A 31 -19.25 8.81 15.23
CA ILE A 31 -19.00 7.86 14.15
C ILE A 31 -18.14 6.71 14.70
N PRO A 32 -18.60 5.45 14.62
CA PRO A 32 -17.79 4.30 15.04
C PRO A 32 -16.69 4.01 14.01
N VAL A 33 -15.44 3.94 14.47
CA VAL A 33 -14.26 3.67 13.65
C VAL A 33 -13.53 2.44 14.19
N LYS A 34 -13.21 1.48 13.32
CA LYS A 34 -12.44 0.28 13.69
C LYS A 34 -10.95 0.52 13.55
N VAL A 35 -10.23 0.33 14.66
CA VAL A 35 -8.78 0.51 14.79
C VAL A 35 -8.14 -0.69 15.47
N LEU A 36 -6.82 -0.74 15.50
CA LEU A 36 -6.04 -1.73 16.22
C LEU A 36 -5.45 -1.10 17.48
N ASN A 37 -5.38 -1.86 18.56
CA ASN A 37 -4.74 -1.43 19.80
C ASN A 37 -3.26 -0.99 19.61
N CYS A 38 -2.60 -1.49 18.57
CA CYS A 38 -1.22 -1.18 18.25
C CYS A 38 -1.05 -0.06 17.23
N ASP A 39 -2.13 0.52 16.68
CA ASP A 39 -1.99 1.65 15.77
C ASP A 39 -1.30 2.82 16.50
N THR A 40 -0.39 3.51 15.80
CA THR A 40 0.12 4.81 16.27
C THR A 40 -0.99 5.84 16.28
N ILE A 41 -0.79 6.97 16.96
CA ILE A 41 -1.81 8.03 16.98
C ILE A 41 -2.02 8.62 15.58
N SER A 42 -0.96 8.79 14.79
CA SER A 42 -1.08 9.21 13.39
C SER A 42 -1.88 8.19 12.54
N GLN A 43 -1.63 6.89 12.71
CA GLN A 43 -2.41 5.85 12.03
C GLN A 43 -3.89 5.84 12.45
N VAL A 44 -4.19 6.11 13.73
CA VAL A 44 -5.57 6.27 14.19
C VAL A 44 -6.21 7.48 13.53
N LYS A 45 -5.53 8.65 13.49
CA LYS A 45 -6.02 9.83 12.79
C LYS A 45 -6.31 9.55 11.32
N GLU A 46 -5.39 8.88 10.60
CA GLU A 46 -5.60 8.48 9.20
C GLU A 46 -6.87 7.62 9.02
N LYS A 47 -7.07 6.60 9.86
CA LYS A 47 -8.27 5.73 9.79
C LYS A 47 -9.56 6.45 10.13
N ILE A 48 -9.50 7.40 11.06
CA ILE A 48 -10.64 8.24 11.40
C ILE A 48 -10.99 9.13 10.21
N ILE A 49 -10.00 9.81 9.64
CA ILE A 49 -10.19 10.70 8.49
C ILE A 49 -10.73 9.90 7.30
N ASP A 50 -10.18 8.71 7.02
CA ASP A 50 -10.70 7.81 6.00
C ASP A 50 -12.18 7.48 6.23
N GLN A 51 -12.56 7.06 7.44
CA GLN A 51 -13.95 6.68 7.72
C GLN A 51 -14.93 7.86 7.68
N VAL A 52 -14.53 9.04 8.18
CA VAL A 52 -15.36 10.24 8.27
C VAL A 52 -15.51 10.89 6.89
N TYR A 53 -14.40 11.03 6.15
CA TYR A 53 -14.34 11.79 4.89
C TYR A 53 -14.40 10.91 3.63
N ARG A 54 -14.60 9.58 3.76
CA ARG A 54 -14.63 8.59 2.64
C ARG A 54 -15.47 8.96 1.40
N ASN A 55 -16.49 9.79 1.57
CA ASN A 55 -17.40 10.18 0.50
C ASN A 55 -17.02 11.52 -0.17
N LEU A 56 -15.90 12.12 0.24
CA LEU A 56 -15.37 13.36 -0.31
C LEU A 56 -14.08 13.08 -1.11
N PRO A 57 -13.75 13.91 -2.12
CA PRO A 57 -12.47 13.84 -2.82
C PRO A 57 -11.30 14.01 -1.84
N TYR A 58 -10.18 13.30 -2.06
CA TYR A 58 -9.05 13.32 -1.13
C TYR A 58 -8.47 14.73 -0.91
N SER A 59 -8.52 15.60 -1.91
CA SER A 59 -8.10 17.01 -1.79
C SER A 59 -8.85 17.81 -0.72
N GLN A 60 -10.02 17.35 -0.26
CA GLN A 60 -10.82 18.00 0.79
C GLN A 60 -10.55 17.42 2.19
N TRP A 61 -9.77 16.34 2.28
CA TRP A 61 -9.54 15.68 3.55
C TRP A 61 -8.54 16.49 4.39
N PRO A 62 -8.77 16.63 5.70
CA PRO A 62 -7.76 17.21 6.58
C PRO A 62 -6.52 16.31 6.61
N LYS A 63 -5.34 16.91 6.74
CA LYS A 63 -4.11 16.14 6.94
C LYS A 63 -4.04 15.63 8.39
N PRO A 64 -3.49 14.44 8.66
CA PRO A 64 -3.31 13.93 10.02
C PRO A 64 -2.58 14.91 10.96
N ASP A 65 -1.61 15.67 10.43
CA ASP A 65 -0.85 16.68 11.20
C ASP A 65 -1.65 17.95 11.48
N SER A 66 -2.71 18.21 10.71
CA SER A 66 -3.59 19.39 10.88
C SER A 66 -4.73 19.18 11.88
N VAL A 67 -4.84 17.99 12.46
CA VAL A 67 -5.89 17.63 13.41
C VAL A 67 -5.32 17.16 14.74
N VAL A 68 -6.03 17.48 15.82
CA VAL A 68 -5.76 17.01 17.17
C VAL A 68 -6.75 15.91 17.51
N LEU A 69 -6.22 14.85 18.11
CA LEU A 69 -7.01 13.74 18.61
C LEU A 69 -7.02 13.80 20.14
N GLU A 70 -8.19 14.01 20.72
CA GLU A 70 -8.37 14.08 22.17
C GLU A 70 -9.18 12.87 22.66
N TRP A 71 -8.70 12.23 23.72
CA TRP A 71 -9.42 11.17 24.41
C TRP A 71 -10.03 11.70 25.71
N ARG A 72 -11.30 11.37 25.96
CA ARG A 72 -12.01 11.78 27.17
C ARG A 72 -12.49 10.57 28.00
N PRO A 73 -11.67 10.01 28.89
CA PRO A 73 -12.14 9.06 29.89
C PRO A 73 -12.89 9.79 31.00
N GLY A 74 -14.21 9.92 30.87
CA GLY A 74 -15.03 10.61 31.87
C GLY A 74 -14.88 12.13 31.79
N SER A 75 -14.50 12.79 32.89
CA SER A 75 -14.38 14.26 32.96
C SER A 75 -13.02 14.82 32.57
N THR A 76 -12.00 13.97 32.42
CA THR A 76 -10.64 14.39 32.04
C THR A 76 -10.46 14.29 30.52
N ALA A 77 -9.82 15.29 29.94
CA ALA A 77 -9.42 15.29 28.54
C ALA A 77 -7.91 15.12 28.41
N GLN A 78 -7.47 14.28 27.46
CA GLN A 78 -6.06 14.04 27.16
C GLN A 78 -5.85 14.11 25.64
N ILE A 79 -4.96 15.00 25.21
CA ILE A 79 -4.50 15.03 23.81
C ILE A 79 -3.55 13.86 23.60
N LEU A 80 -3.80 13.10 22.53
CA LEU A 80 -2.96 11.97 22.13
C LEU A 80 -2.00 12.43 21.02
N SER A 81 -0.74 12.03 21.14
CA SER A 81 0.29 12.22 20.12
C SER A 81 1.18 10.98 19.97
N ASP A 82 1.90 10.89 18.85
CA ASP A 82 2.86 9.81 18.59
C ASP A 82 4.04 9.83 19.57
N LEU A 83 4.43 11.03 20.03
CA LEU A 83 5.43 11.23 21.06
C LEU A 83 4.96 12.31 22.04
N ASP A 84 5.11 12.05 23.33
CA ASP A 84 4.81 12.99 24.41
C ASP A 84 5.71 12.74 25.64
N LEU A 85 5.42 13.44 26.73
CA LEU A 85 6.12 13.27 28.01
C LEU A 85 5.94 11.87 28.63
N THR A 86 4.93 11.11 28.19
CA THR A 86 4.64 9.77 28.69
C THR A 86 5.32 8.67 27.86
N SER A 87 5.90 9.00 26.70
CA SER A 87 6.53 8.05 25.79
C SER A 87 7.64 7.21 26.43
N GLN A 88 7.61 5.91 26.14
CA GLN A 88 8.61 4.96 26.64
C GLN A 88 9.98 5.24 26.00
N ARG A 89 11.02 5.33 26.84
CA ARG A 89 12.41 5.53 26.43
C ARG A 89 13.27 4.35 26.85
N GLU A 90 14.06 3.84 25.92
CA GLU A 90 15.04 2.78 26.13
C GLU A 90 16.40 3.23 25.57
N GLY A 91 17.23 3.84 26.41
CA GLY A 91 18.46 4.51 25.97
C GLY A 91 18.13 5.64 24.97
N ARG A 92 18.75 5.60 23.79
CA ARG A 92 18.49 6.55 22.68
C ARG A 92 17.20 6.29 21.90
N TRP A 93 16.49 5.20 22.20
CA TRP A 93 15.30 4.81 21.46
C TRP A 93 14.02 5.29 22.16
N LYS A 94 13.18 6.01 21.44
CA LYS A 94 11.83 6.38 21.85
C LYS A 94 10.81 5.48 21.15
N ARG A 95 9.90 4.88 21.91
CA ARG A 95 8.81 4.10 21.32
C ARG A 95 7.67 5.04 20.93
N ILE A 96 7.17 4.90 19.71
CA ILE A 96 5.99 5.64 19.24
C ILE A 96 4.75 5.16 20.03
N ASN A 97 4.00 6.12 20.57
CA ASN A 97 2.81 5.88 21.36
C ASN A 97 1.70 5.29 20.49
N THR A 98 0.92 4.39 21.08
CA THR A 98 -0.21 3.68 20.44
C THR A 98 -1.46 3.81 21.29
N LEU A 99 -2.62 3.36 20.79
CA LEU A 99 -3.83 3.27 21.64
C LEU A 99 -3.61 2.44 22.91
N MET A 100 -2.83 1.36 22.80
CA MET A 100 -2.45 0.53 23.95
C MET A 100 -1.58 1.29 24.96
N HIS A 101 -0.68 2.17 24.49
CA HIS A 101 0.15 3.00 25.37
C HIS A 101 -0.70 3.87 26.30
N TYR A 102 -1.74 4.49 25.75
CA TYR A 102 -2.71 5.30 26.52
C TYR A 102 -3.80 4.47 27.19
N ASN A 103 -3.78 3.14 27.06
CA ASN A 103 -4.82 2.24 27.57
C ASN A 103 -6.24 2.62 27.09
N VAL A 104 -6.34 3.09 25.84
CA VAL A 104 -7.64 3.29 25.17
C VAL A 104 -8.28 1.92 24.96
N ARG A 105 -9.55 1.81 25.33
CA ARG A 105 -10.35 0.57 25.29
C ARG A 105 -11.41 0.62 24.20
N ASP A 106 -11.95 -0.55 23.88
CA ASP A 106 -13.12 -0.70 23.02
C ASP A 106 -14.30 0.15 23.55
N GLY A 107 -14.98 0.85 22.64
CA GLY A 107 -16.05 1.80 22.93
C GLY A 107 -15.60 3.20 23.39
N ALA A 108 -14.28 3.47 23.49
CA ALA A 108 -13.78 4.78 23.93
C ALA A 108 -14.25 5.90 23.01
N THR A 109 -14.55 7.06 23.60
CA THR A 109 -14.91 8.27 22.85
C THR A 109 -13.68 9.14 22.61
N LEU A 110 -13.42 9.43 21.34
CA LEU A 110 -12.36 10.32 20.88
C LEU A 110 -12.98 11.55 20.22
N ILE A 111 -12.32 12.69 20.33
CA ILE A 111 -12.71 13.93 19.69
C ILE A 111 -11.65 14.29 18.66
N LEU A 112 -12.06 14.47 17.42
CA LEU A 112 -11.22 14.98 16.35
C LEU A 112 -11.52 16.47 16.14
N SER A 113 -10.51 17.31 16.25
CA SER A 113 -10.62 18.76 16.07
C SER A 113 -9.55 19.27 15.12
N GLN A 114 -9.87 20.27 14.30
CA GLN A 114 -8.85 20.94 13.51
C GLN A 114 -7.96 21.80 14.42
N MET A 115 -6.65 21.79 14.17
CA MET A 115 -5.75 22.71 14.84
C MET A 115 -6.13 24.14 14.48
N GLY A 116 -6.54 24.94 15.47
CA GLY A 116 -6.63 26.39 15.28
C GLY A 116 -5.22 26.93 15.01
N ILE A 117 -5.11 27.99 14.21
CA ILE A 117 -3.84 28.68 13.88
C ILE A 117 -3.01 29.04 15.13
N SER A 118 -3.63 29.07 16.32
CA SER A 118 -3.01 29.39 17.61
C SER A 118 -2.50 28.18 18.43
N GLN A 119 -2.66 26.93 17.98
CA GLN A 119 -2.26 25.71 18.71
C GLN A 119 -1.15 24.92 18.00
N GLN A 120 -0.30 25.57 17.19
CA GLN A 120 0.95 24.95 16.80
C GLN A 120 1.77 24.62 18.06
N PRO A 121 2.27 23.40 18.25
CA PRO A 121 3.36 23.17 19.18
C PRO A 121 4.49 24.11 18.78
N GLU A 122 4.91 25.00 19.67
CA GLU A 122 6.08 25.83 19.47
C GLU A 122 7.33 24.95 19.39
N ASP A 123 7.63 24.43 18.20
CA ASP A 123 8.89 23.73 17.89
C ASP A 123 9.60 24.41 16.70
N HIS A 124 9.49 25.74 16.64
CA HIS A 124 10.22 26.60 15.71
C HIS A 124 11.08 27.61 16.49
N GLN A 125 12.17 27.13 17.09
CA GLN A 125 13.33 27.99 17.35
C GLN A 125 14.21 28.02 16.10
N GLN A 126 14.08 29.10 15.32
CA GLN A 126 15.04 29.51 14.29
C GLN A 126 16.27 30.16 14.95
N ASP A 127 17.47 29.59 14.78
CA ASP A 127 18.65 30.19 14.10
C ASP A 127 19.99 29.44 14.39
N MET A 128 20.58 28.83 13.34
CA MET A 128 22.02 28.53 13.05
C MET A 128 22.83 27.51 13.92
N PRO A 129 23.90 26.84 13.39
CA PRO A 129 24.22 26.31 12.06
C PRO A 129 24.27 24.76 12.00
N GLU A 130 24.22 24.20 10.79
CA GLU A 130 24.03 22.78 10.38
C GLU A 130 24.88 21.68 11.06
N GLU A 131 25.89 22.01 11.86
CA GLU A 131 26.79 21.01 12.46
C GLU A 131 26.25 20.34 13.74
N ARG A 132 25.23 20.92 14.39
CA ARG A 132 24.58 20.30 15.58
C ARG A 132 23.49 19.29 15.23
N HIS A 133 22.97 19.29 14.00
CA HIS A 133 21.88 18.40 13.59
C HIS A 133 22.29 16.92 13.61
N ALA A 134 23.52 16.60 13.18
CA ALA A 134 24.00 15.21 13.15
C ALA A 134 24.15 14.58 14.55
N LEU A 135 24.53 15.35 15.57
CA LEU A 135 24.70 14.85 16.94
C LEU A 135 23.38 14.72 17.71
N LEU A 136 22.38 15.54 17.38
CA LEU A 136 21.04 15.47 18.00
C LEU A 136 20.13 14.41 17.36
N GLU A 137 20.34 14.07 16.09
CA GLU A 137 19.62 12.97 15.44
C GLU A 137 19.99 11.60 16.02
N GLU A 138 21.21 11.44 16.57
CA GLU A 138 21.62 10.20 17.23
C GLU A 138 20.88 9.93 18.56
N GLU A 139 20.37 10.97 19.23
CA GLU A 139 19.71 10.87 20.55
C GLU A 139 18.19 10.60 20.49
N ASN A 140 17.58 10.63 19.30
CA ASN A 140 16.11 10.62 19.15
C ASN A 140 15.59 9.56 18.18
N LYS A 141 16.22 8.38 18.13
CA LYS A 141 15.76 7.31 17.25
C LYS A 141 14.38 6.80 17.68
N THR A 142 13.44 6.70 16.74
CA THR A 142 12.07 6.24 17.03
C THR A 142 11.82 4.82 16.51
N TRP A 143 11.02 4.04 17.23
CA TRP A 143 10.55 2.73 16.77
C TRP A 143 9.10 2.49 17.17
N HIS A 144 8.39 1.68 16.38
CA HIS A 144 6.99 1.33 16.66
C HIS A 144 6.85 -0.13 17.10
N LEU A 145 6.82 -1.07 16.16
CA LEU A 145 6.68 -2.50 16.46
C LEU A 145 7.99 -3.28 16.33
N VAL A 146 8.86 -2.87 15.41
CA VAL A 146 10.17 -3.50 15.17
C VAL A 146 11.22 -2.39 15.15
N ARG A 147 12.35 -2.61 15.82
CA ARG A 147 13.49 -1.70 15.72
C ARG A 147 14.21 -1.93 14.39
N PRO A 148 14.68 -0.88 13.71
CA PRO A 148 15.58 -1.01 12.58
C PRO A 148 16.75 -1.92 12.91
N VAL A 149 17.07 -2.86 12.00
CA VAL A 149 18.01 -3.96 12.24
C VAL A 149 19.45 -3.48 12.31
N ASP A 150 19.76 -2.32 11.76
CA ASP A 150 21.13 -1.86 11.50
C ASP A 150 21.96 -1.52 12.76
N GLU A 151 21.41 -1.66 13.98
CA GLU A 151 22.15 -1.35 15.21
C GLU A 151 21.80 -2.25 16.40
N VAL A 152 21.31 -3.47 16.16
CA VAL A 152 21.16 -4.46 17.25
C VAL A 152 22.51 -5.13 17.50
N ASP A 153 23.35 -4.43 18.26
CA ASP A 153 24.39 -4.99 19.13
C ASP A 153 25.44 -5.90 18.45
N GLU A 154 26.56 -5.30 18.01
CA GLU A 154 27.80 -6.03 17.65
C GLU A 154 28.36 -6.90 18.80
N GLY A 155 27.73 -6.92 19.99
CA GLY A 155 28.21 -7.61 21.17
C GLY A 155 27.83 -9.09 21.34
N LYS A 156 26.73 -9.61 20.78
CA LYS A 156 26.24 -10.96 21.18
C LYS A 156 25.48 -11.75 20.10
N SER A 157 26.18 -12.61 19.36
CA SER A 157 25.88 -14.07 19.26
C SER A 157 26.51 -14.76 18.04
N LYS A 158 27.68 -15.38 18.20
CA LYS A 158 28.25 -16.35 17.24
C LYS A 158 27.64 -17.76 17.32
N ARG A 159 26.46 -17.96 17.92
CA ARG A 159 25.88 -19.31 18.18
C ARG A 159 24.44 -19.54 17.68
N GLY A 160 23.81 -18.58 16.99
CA GLY A 160 22.38 -18.63 16.64
C GLY A 160 22.01 -18.97 15.18
N SER A 161 22.97 -19.05 14.26
CA SER A 161 22.74 -18.98 12.80
C SER A 161 21.71 -19.99 12.23
N MET A 162 21.64 -21.22 12.76
CA MET A 162 20.68 -22.22 12.27
C MET A 162 19.24 -21.95 12.73
N LYS A 163 19.07 -21.54 14.00
CA LYS A 163 17.77 -21.19 14.59
C LYS A 163 17.22 -19.88 14.03
N GLU A 164 18.11 -18.95 13.71
CA GLU A 164 17.79 -17.70 13.01
C GLU A 164 17.34 -17.97 11.57
N LYS A 165 18.05 -18.84 10.83
CA LYS A 165 17.67 -19.25 9.48
C LYS A 165 16.32 -20.00 9.45
N GLU A 166 16.04 -20.83 10.45
CA GLU A 166 14.72 -21.49 10.62
C GLU A 166 13.62 -20.50 10.98
N ARG A 167 13.90 -19.52 11.85
CA ARG A 167 12.98 -18.43 12.19
C ARG A 167 12.67 -17.59 10.95
N THR A 168 13.68 -17.19 10.17
CA THR A 168 13.50 -16.46 8.90
C THR A 168 12.70 -17.27 7.89
N LYS A 169 12.93 -18.58 7.76
CA LYS A 169 12.13 -19.46 6.88
C LYS A 169 10.67 -19.56 7.31
N ALA A 170 10.40 -19.79 8.60
CA ALA A 170 9.04 -19.87 9.13
C ALA A 170 8.30 -18.52 8.96
N ILE A 171 9.03 -17.43 9.15
CA ILE A 171 8.58 -16.07 8.89
C ILE A 171 8.21 -15.89 7.39
N THR A 172 9.09 -16.31 6.46
CA THR A 172 8.84 -16.27 5.01
C THR A 172 7.65 -17.15 4.58
N GLU A 173 7.42 -18.30 5.23
CA GLU A 173 6.31 -19.22 4.94
C GLU A 173 4.96 -18.66 5.41
N ILE A 174 4.93 -18.03 6.59
CA ILE A 174 3.77 -17.26 7.07
C ILE A 174 3.46 -16.10 6.11
N TYR A 175 4.48 -15.43 5.58
CA TYR A 175 4.31 -14.36 4.59
C TYR A 175 3.71 -14.86 3.29
N LEU A 176 4.20 -15.98 2.76
CA LEU A 176 3.67 -16.52 1.50
C LEU A 176 2.20 -16.92 1.62
N THR A 177 1.81 -17.52 2.75
CA THR A 177 0.42 -17.93 3.02
C THR A 177 -0.51 -16.71 3.05
N ARG A 178 -0.06 -15.60 3.65
CA ARG A 178 -0.82 -14.34 3.72
C ARG A 178 -0.89 -13.61 2.39
N LEU A 179 0.21 -13.60 1.63
CA LEU A 179 0.22 -13.07 0.27
C LEU A 179 -0.76 -13.84 -0.63
N LEU A 180 -0.86 -15.17 -0.47
CA LEU A 180 -1.86 -15.98 -1.17
C LEU A 180 -3.29 -15.65 -0.73
N SER A 181 -3.53 -15.37 0.55
CA SER A 181 -4.85 -14.95 1.06
C SER A 181 -5.27 -13.56 0.54
N VAL A 182 -4.36 -12.59 0.58
CA VAL A 182 -4.59 -11.24 0.03
C VAL A 182 -4.87 -11.32 -1.47
N LYS A 183 -4.06 -12.10 -2.21
CA LYS A 183 -4.30 -12.39 -3.63
C LYS A 183 -5.70 -12.96 -3.84
N GLY A 184 -6.10 -13.97 -3.04
CA GLY A 184 -7.43 -14.58 -3.14
C GLY A 184 -8.56 -13.58 -2.95
N THR A 185 -8.41 -12.64 -2.01
CA THR A 185 -9.40 -11.59 -1.72
C THR A 185 -9.52 -10.58 -2.86
N LEU A 186 -8.39 -10.21 -3.48
CA LEU A 186 -8.35 -9.25 -4.58
C LEU A 186 -8.68 -9.85 -5.95
N GLN A 187 -8.70 -11.18 -6.06
CA GLN A 187 -8.75 -11.90 -7.34
C GLN A 187 -9.93 -11.47 -8.22
N GLN A 188 -11.14 -11.35 -7.65
CA GLN A 188 -12.32 -10.96 -8.42
C GLN A 188 -12.19 -9.55 -9.00
N PHE A 189 -11.61 -8.61 -8.26
CA PHE A 189 -11.41 -7.23 -8.72
C PHE A 189 -10.38 -7.17 -9.85
N VAL A 190 -9.30 -7.93 -9.71
CA VAL A 190 -8.27 -8.06 -10.74
C VAL A 190 -8.84 -8.68 -12.02
N ASP A 191 -9.63 -9.76 -11.89
CA ASP A 191 -10.27 -10.41 -13.03
C ASP A 191 -11.29 -9.47 -13.70
N ASN A 192 -12.09 -8.73 -12.93
CA ASN A 192 -13.04 -7.73 -13.45
C ASN A 192 -12.33 -6.60 -14.20
N PHE A 193 -11.21 -6.09 -13.67
CA PHE A 193 -10.40 -5.08 -14.34
C PHE A 193 -9.90 -5.60 -15.69
N PHE A 194 -9.30 -6.79 -15.71
CA PHE A 194 -8.82 -7.37 -16.97
C PHE A 194 -9.96 -7.65 -17.94
N HIS A 195 -11.16 -8.03 -17.48
CA HIS A 195 -12.32 -8.19 -18.35
C HIS A 195 -12.69 -6.83 -18.95
N SER A 196 -12.79 -5.78 -18.14
CA SER A 196 -13.14 -4.45 -18.65
C SER A 196 -12.13 -3.89 -19.66
N VAL A 197 -10.83 -4.21 -19.52
CA VAL A 197 -9.78 -3.69 -20.40
C VAL A 197 -9.58 -4.54 -21.65
N LEU A 198 -9.82 -5.85 -21.55
CA LEU A 198 -9.43 -6.84 -22.56
C LEU A 198 -10.62 -7.63 -23.13
N ASP A 199 -11.87 -7.37 -22.77
CA ASP A 199 -12.98 -8.19 -23.26
C ASP A 199 -13.28 -7.97 -24.75
N SER A 200 -13.41 -9.07 -25.49
CA SER A 200 -13.73 -9.13 -26.92
C SER A 200 -15.20 -8.94 -27.23
N HIS A 201 -16.07 -9.00 -26.22
CA HIS A 201 -17.51 -8.84 -26.40
C HIS A 201 -17.93 -7.37 -26.44
N HIS A 202 -17.06 -6.44 -26.04
CA HIS A 202 -17.29 -5.01 -26.12
C HIS A 202 -16.80 -4.42 -27.45
N VAL A 203 -17.48 -3.36 -27.90
CA VAL A 203 -17.06 -2.59 -29.07
C VAL A 203 -15.69 -1.99 -28.79
N VAL A 204 -14.75 -2.28 -29.69
CA VAL A 204 -13.38 -1.76 -29.64
C VAL A 204 -13.41 -0.25 -29.75
N PRO A 205 -12.73 0.50 -28.87
CA PRO A 205 -12.68 1.94 -29.02
C PRO A 205 -12.05 2.34 -30.37
N PRO A 206 -12.67 3.24 -31.16
CA PRO A 206 -12.23 3.55 -32.52
C PRO A 206 -10.76 3.97 -32.63
N ALA A 207 -10.27 4.72 -31.64
CA ALA A 207 -8.87 5.15 -31.57
C ALA A 207 -7.90 3.96 -31.51
N VAL A 208 -8.28 2.91 -30.78
CA VAL A 208 -7.42 1.74 -30.60
C VAL A 208 -7.44 0.87 -31.85
N LYS A 209 -8.61 0.68 -32.47
CA LYS A 209 -8.71 0.01 -33.78
C LYS A 209 -7.86 0.73 -34.83
N TYR A 210 -8.10 2.02 -35.02
CA TYR A 210 -7.38 2.83 -36.00
C TYR A 210 -5.86 2.76 -35.80
N PHE A 211 -5.40 2.90 -34.55
CA PHE A 211 -3.97 2.88 -34.27
C PHE A 211 -3.35 1.51 -34.52
N PHE A 212 -4.09 0.42 -34.29
CA PHE A 212 -3.59 -0.93 -34.54
C PHE A 212 -3.61 -1.30 -36.02
N ASP A 213 -4.65 -0.88 -36.76
CA ASP A 213 -4.70 -0.96 -38.22
C ASP A 213 -3.50 -0.21 -38.83
N PHE A 214 -3.20 1.00 -38.33
CA PHE A 214 -2.04 1.78 -38.77
C PHE A 214 -0.72 1.03 -38.55
N LEU A 215 -0.54 0.34 -37.42
CA LEU A 215 0.66 -0.46 -37.15
C LEU A 215 0.78 -1.65 -38.12
N ASP A 216 -0.34 -2.28 -38.46
CA ASP A 216 -0.38 -3.38 -39.44
C ASP A 216 -0.05 -2.87 -40.85
N GLU A 217 -0.60 -1.73 -41.27
CA GLU A 217 -0.26 -1.07 -42.53
C GLU A 217 1.22 -0.69 -42.61
N GLN A 218 1.81 -0.20 -41.51
CA GLN A 218 3.25 0.07 -41.46
C GLN A 218 4.08 -1.22 -41.58
N ALA A 219 3.65 -2.31 -40.96
CA ALA A 219 4.34 -3.59 -41.08
C ALA A 219 4.30 -4.11 -42.52
N GLU A 220 3.14 -4.03 -43.18
CA GLU A 220 2.97 -4.43 -44.59
C GLU A 220 3.83 -3.57 -45.53
N LYS A 221 3.79 -2.23 -45.35
CA LYS A 221 4.58 -1.29 -46.15
C LYS A 221 6.10 -1.55 -46.09
N HIS A 222 6.57 -2.09 -44.97
CA HIS A 222 7.98 -2.40 -44.73
C HIS A 222 8.32 -3.90 -44.90
N ASP A 223 7.40 -4.72 -45.46
CA ASP A 223 7.53 -6.18 -45.65
C ASP A 223 7.87 -6.95 -44.37
N ILE A 224 7.39 -6.47 -43.22
CA ILE A 224 7.56 -7.13 -41.91
C ILE A 224 6.46 -8.17 -41.77
N LYS A 225 6.82 -9.45 -41.96
CA LYS A 225 5.91 -10.61 -41.86
C LYS A 225 5.98 -11.34 -40.51
N ASP A 226 6.93 -10.95 -39.67
CA ASP A 226 7.11 -11.54 -38.36
C ASP A 226 6.03 -11.04 -37.39
N GLU A 227 5.09 -11.93 -37.05
CA GLU A 227 4.01 -11.63 -36.11
C GLU A 227 4.53 -11.26 -34.71
N ASP A 228 5.71 -11.75 -34.31
CA ASP A 228 6.33 -11.39 -33.02
C ASP A 228 6.68 -9.90 -32.99
N THR A 229 7.24 -9.37 -34.06
CA THR A 229 7.57 -7.94 -34.20
C THR A 229 6.30 -7.07 -34.14
N ILE A 230 5.24 -7.44 -34.87
CA ILE A 230 3.97 -6.70 -34.87
C ILE A 230 3.31 -6.74 -33.48
N HIS A 231 3.35 -7.90 -32.82
CA HIS A 231 2.90 -8.06 -31.43
C HIS A 231 3.67 -7.14 -30.47
N ILE A 232 4.99 -7.05 -30.61
CA ILE A 232 5.84 -6.16 -29.80
C ILE A 232 5.43 -4.69 -30.03
N TRP A 233 5.15 -4.28 -31.27
CA TRP A 233 4.69 -2.91 -31.54
C TRP A 233 3.38 -2.59 -30.84
N LYS A 234 2.39 -3.49 -30.96
CA LYS A 234 1.07 -3.32 -30.34
C LYS A 234 1.14 -3.33 -28.81
N THR A 235 1.93 -4.24 -28.22
CA THR A 235 2.09 -4.31 -26.75
C THR A 235 2.87 -3.14 -26.17
N ASN A 236 3.96 -2.72 -26.83
CA ASN A 236 4.77 -1.59 -26.40
C ASN A 236 4.08 -0.23 -26.56
N SER A 237 3.00 -0.15 -27.35
CA SER A 237 2.34 1.11 -27.66
C SER A 237 1.10 1.39 -26.81
N LEU A 238 0.30 0.38 -26.47
CA LEU A 238 -0.91 0.55 -25.67
C LEU A 238 -0.86 -0.14 -24.31
N PRO A 239 -0.81 -1.48 -24.18
CA PRO A 239 -0.74 -2.15 -22.87
C PRO A 239 0.35 -1.58 -21.95
N LEU A 240 1.59 -1.49 -22.43
CA LEU A 240 2.71 -1.09 -21.59
C LEU A 240 2.82 0.42 -21.36
N ARG A 241 2.29 1.26 -22.26
CA ARG A 241 2.41 2.72 -22.17
C ARG A 241 1.19 3.37 -21.54
N PHE A 242 0.01 2.84 -21.78
CA PHE A 242 -1.23 3.38 -21.26
C PHE A 242 -1.69 2.57 -20.05
N TRP A 243 -2.03 1.29 -20.24
CA TRP A 243 -2.71 0.50 -19.19
C TRP A 243 -1.84 0.22 -17.96
N VAL A 244 -0.56 -0.10 -18.14
CA VAL A 244 0.38 -0.26 -17.01
C VAL A 244 0.50 1.05 -16.21
N ASN A 245 0.55 2.19 -16.89
CA ASN A 245 0.68 3.48 -16.22
C ASN A 245 -0.60 3.86 -15.47
N ILE A 246 -1.78 3.61 -16.04
CA ILE A 246 -3.06 3.80 -15.33
C ILE A 246 -3.16 2.89 -14.10
N LEU A 247 -2.76 1.62 -14.23
CA LEU A 247 -2.76 0.66 -13.12
C LEU A 247 -1.85 1.09 -11.96
N LYS A 248 -0.65 1.58 -12.27
CA LYS A 248 0.32 2.01 -11.27
C LYS A 248 -0.03 3.38 -10.67
N ASN A 249 -0.70 4.24 -11.41
CA ASN A 249 -0.95 5.62 -11.03
C ASN A 249 -2.46 5.92 -11.04
N PRO A 250 -3.24 5.37 -10.09
CA PRO A 250 -4.69 5.60 -10.04
C PRO A 250 -5.03 7.08 -9.81
N HIS A 251 -4.11 7.88 -9.26
CA HIS A 251 -4.25 9.32 -9.08
C HIS A 251 -4.33 10.11 -10.40
N PHE A 252 -4.00 9.50 -11.55
CA PHE A 252 -4.24 10.11 -12.87
C PHE A 252 -5.72 10.18 -13.23
N ILE A 253 -6.55 9.33 -12.61
CA ILE A 253 -7.99 9.25 -12.88
C ILE A 253 -8.80 9.71 -11.66
N PHE A 254 -8.33 9.42 -10.45
CA PHE A 254 -9.08 9.63 -9.22
C PHE A 254 -8.37 10.60 -8.27
N ASP A 255 -9.12 11.42 -7.55
CA ASP A 255 -8.59 12.23 -6.44
C ASP A 255 -8.45 11.37 -5.19
N VAL A 256 -7.39 10.56 -5.15
CA VAL A 256 -7.09 9.59 -4.09
C VAL A 256 -5.62 9.65 -3.70
N HIS A 257 -5.34 9.42 -2.41
CA HIS A 257 -3.99 9.16 -1.94
C HIS A 257 -3.66 7.68 -2.00
N VAL A 258 -2.54 7.37 -2.65
CA VAL A 258 -2.05 5.99 -2.77
C VAL A 258 -1.00 5.77 -1.69
N HIS A 259 -1.36 5.01 -0.66
CA HIS A 259 -0.39 4.56 0.33
C HIS A 259 0.65 3.63 -0.32
N GLU A 260 1.89 3.67 0.17
CA GLU A 260 3.02 2.87 -0.33
C GLU A 260 2.71 1.36 -0.47
N VAL A 261 1.96 0.81 0.50
CA VAL A 261 1.57 -0.61 0.47
C VAL A 261 0.58 -0.93 -0.66
N VAL A 262 -0.30 0.02 -0.99
CA VAL A 262 -1.21 -0.10 -2.13
C VAL A 262 -0.42 0.04 -3.42
N ASP A 263 0.51 0.99 -3.50
CA ASP A 263 1.40 1.17 -4.66
C ASP A 263 2.23 -0.10 -4.95
N ALA A 264 2.82 -0.71 -3.92
CA ALA A 264 3.52 -1.98 -4.05
C ALA A 264 2.60 -3.11 -4.57
N SER A 265 1.36 -3.16 -4.10
CA SER A 265 0.36 -4.15 -4.54
C SER A 265 -0.07 -3.92 -6.00
N LEU A 266 -0.31 -2.67 -6.39
CA LEU A 266 -0.62 -2.27 -7.76
C LEU A 266 0.54 -2.58 -8.70
N SER A 267 1.78 -2.36 -8.27
CA SER A 267 2.98 -2.72 -9.03
C SER A 267 3.07 -4.22 -9.29
N VAL A 268 2.68 -5.08 -8.35
CA VAL A 268 2.60 -6.53 -8.54
C VAL A 268 1.52 -6.92 -9.56
N ILE A 269 0.35 -6.28 -9.51
CA ILE A 269 -0.74 -6.50 -10.48
C ILE A 269 -0.33 -6.02 -11.87
N ALA A 270 0.28 -4.85 -11.97
CA ALA A 270 0.79 -4.29 -13.20
C ALA A 270 1.86 -5.19 -13.82
N GLN A 271 2.78 -5.75 -13.02
CA GLN A 271 3.75 -6.73 -13.52
C GLN A 271 3.07 -7.99 -14.06
N THR A 272 2.01 -8.45 -13.41
CA THR A 272 1.23 -9.61 -13.91
C THR A 272 0.58 -9.30 -15.26
N PHE A 273 0.07 -8.08 -15.44
CA PHE A 273 -0.45 -7.62 -16.72
C PHE A 273 0.64 -7.51 -17.81
N MET A 274 1.82 -6.98 -17.46
CA MET A 274 2.98 -6.94 -18.36
C MET A 274 3.40 -8.35 -18.80
N ASP A 275 3.53 -9.27 -17.85
CA ASP A 275 3.89 -10.67 -18.12
C ASP A 275 2.82 -11.34 -19.00
N ALA A 276 1.54 -11.02 -18.79
CA ALA A 276 0.44 -11.49 -19.63
C ALA A 276 0.49 -10.95 -21.08
N CYS A 277 1.30 -9.93 -21.37
CA CYS A 277 1.52 -9.41 -22.72
C CYS A 277 2.74 -10.05 -23.42
N THR A 278 3.51 -10.91 -22.74
CA THR A 278 4.72 -11.53 -23.32
C THR A 278 4.42 -12.89 -23.97
N ARG A 279 5.00 -13.15 -25.16
CA ARG A 279 4.89 -14.47 -25.85
C ARG A 279 5.79 -15.56 -25.23
N THR A 280 6.77 -15.18 -24.41
CA THR A 280 7.81 -16.10 -23.91
C THR A 280 7.38 -16.82 -22.63
N GLU A 281 7.35 -18.16 -22.68
CA GLU A 281 7.14 -18.97 -21.48
C GLU A 281 8.37 -18.93 -20.57
N HIS A 282 8.28 -18.23 -19.44
CA HIS A 282 9.30 -18.34 -18.40
C HIS A 282 9.13 -19.65 -17.62
N LYS A 283 10.16 -20.51 -17.64
CA LYS A 283 10.25 -21.63 -16.70
C LYS A 283 10.48 -21.08 -15.30
N LEU A 284 9.48 -21.26 -14.43
CA LEU A 284 9.56 -20.83 -13.04
C LEU A 284 10.53 -21.76 -12.28
N SER A 285 11.47 -21.15 -11.58
CA SER A 285 12.42 -21.82 -10.69
C SER A 285 12.24 -21.34 -9.25
N ARG A 286 12.93 -21.99 -8.30
CA ARG A 286 12.92 -21.58 -6.89
C ARG A 286 13.48 -20.17 -6.67
N ASP A 287 14.29 -19.67 -7.60
CA ASP A 287 14.92 -18.34 -7.54
C ASP A 287 14.10 -17.26 -8.29
N SER A 288 12.92 -17.62 -8.79
CA SER A 288 12.05 -16.66 -9.47
C SER A 288 11.50 -15.61 -8.48
N PRO A 289 11.33 -14.34 -8.91
CA PRO A 289 10.74 -13.29 -8.09
C PRO A 289 9.40 -13.70 -7.46
N SER A 290 9.16 -13.33 -6.20
CA SER A 290 7.99 -13.77 -5.43
C SER A 290 6.65 -13.42 -6.09
N ASN A 291 6.57 -12.28 -6.79
CA ASN A 291 5.40 -11.91 -7.60
C ASN A 291 5.15 -12.92 -8.73
N LYS A 292 6.19 -13.38 -9.45
CA LYS A 292 6.03 -14.42 -10.49
C LYS A 292 5.58 -15.76 -9.90
N LEU A 293 6.13 -16.13 -8.73
CA LEU A 293 5.71 -17.33 -8.00
C LEU A 293 4.27 -17.25 -7.48
N LEU A 294 3.81 -16.07 -7.06
CA LEU A 294 2.43 -15.84 -6.60
C LEU A 294 1.40 -16.09 -7.71
N TYR A 295 1.71 -15.75 -8.96
CA TYR A 295 0.81 -15.95 -10.10
C TYR A 295 1.09 -17.23 -10.91
N ALA A 296 2.19 -17.95 -10.62
CA ALA A 296 2.64 -19.18 -11.27
C ALA A 296 1.58 -20.29 -11.44
N LYS A 297 0.84 -20.61 -10.37
CA LYS A 297 -0.09 -21.77 -10.34
C LYS A 297 -1.33 -21.58 -11.24
N ARG A 298 -1.44 -20.43 -11.91
CA ARG A 298 -2.53 -20.05 -12.82
C ARG A 298 -2.04 -19.61 -14.20
N SER A 299 -0.87 -20.09 -14.65
CA SER A 299 -0.41 -19.86 -16.03
C SER A 299 -1.50 -20.19 -17.08
N LEU A 300 -2.42 -21.12 -16.81
CA LEU A 300 -3.58 -21.44 -17.66
C LEU A 300 -4.68 -20.36 -17.74
N HIS A 301 -4.91 -19.55 -16.70
CA HIS A 301 -5.88 -18.45 -16.72
C HIS A 301 -5.27 -17.16 -17.28
N ILE A 302 -4.00 -16.88 -16.98
CA ILE A 302 -3.22 -15.85 -17.68
C ILE A 302 -3.11 -16.21 -19.17
N ARG A 303 -2.97 -17.50 -19.53
CA ARG A 303 -3.11 -17.99 -20.92
C ARG A 303 -4.49 -17.77 -21.50
N LYS A 304 -5.55 -17.73 -20.69
CA LYS A 304 -6.92 -17.40 -21.12
C LYS A 304 -7.05 -15.91 -21.40
N TRP A 305 -6.47 -15.05 -20.55
CA TRP A 305 -6.34 -13.61 -20.79
C TRP A 305 -5.43 -13.27 -21.96
N TRP A 306 -4.37 -14.04 -22.15
CA TRP A 306 -3.48 -14.00 -23.29
C TRP A 306 -4.19 -14.42 -24.58
N LYS A 307 -4.96 -15.52 -24.54
CA LYS A 307 -5.84 -15.92 -25.64
C LYS A 307 -6.91 -14.89 -25.89
N ILE A 308 -7.45 -14.22 -24.87
CA ILE A 308 -8.41 -13.13 -25.01
C ILE A 308 -7.71 -11.90 -25.62
N ILE A 309 -6.57 -11.44 -25.11
CA ILE A 309 -5.72 -10.40 -25.71
C ILE A 309 -5.46 -10.72 -27.18
N ILE A 310 -4.96 -11.91 -27.49
CA ILE A 310 -4.69 -12.34 -28.86
C ILE A 310 -6.00 -12.46 -29.66
N GLU A 311 -7.09 -13.04 -29.16
CA GLU A 311 -8.36 -13.19 -29.88
C GLU A 311 -9.11 -11.87 -30.05
N VAL A 312 -8.93 -10.91 -29.13
CA VAL A 312 -9.42 -9.52 -29.22
C VAL A 312 -8.59 -8.82 -30.28
N PHE A 313 -7.28 -8.75 -30.11
CA PHE A 313 -6.37 -8.07 -31.03
C PHE A 313 -6.27 -8.75 -32.42
N ALA A 314 -6.53 -10.05 -32.52
CA ALA A 314 -6.65 -10.79 -33.77
C ALA A 314 -8.08 -10.84 -34.31
N ARG A 315 -9.13 -10.51 -33.55
CA ARG A 315 -10.45 -10.18 -34.11
C ARG A 315 -10.53 -8.76 -34.62
N TRP A 316 -9.64 -7.86 -34.19
CA TRP A 316 -9.47 -6.55 -34.83
C TRP A 316 -8.87 -6.67 -36.25
N TYR A 317 -8.40 -7.87 -36.60
CA TYR A 317 -7.86 -8.27 -37.90
C TYR A 317 -8.94 -8.57 -38.97
N LYS A 318 -10.23 -8.54 -38.60
CA LYS A 318 -11.37 -8.69 -39.53
C LYS A 318 -12.28 -7.48 -39.50
#